data_AF-A0A7X6YU75-F1
#
_entry.id   AF-A0A7X6YU75-F1
#
_cell.length_a   1.000
_cell.length_b   1.000
_cell.length_c   1.000
_cell.angle_alpha   90.00
_cell.angle_beta   90.00
_cell.angle_gamma   90.00
#
_symmetry.space_group_name_H-M   'P 1'
#
loop_
_entity.id
_entity.type
_entity.pdbx_description
1 polymer ?
#
loop_
_entity_poly.entity_id
_entity_poly.type
_entity_poly.pdbx_seq_one_letter_code
_entity_poly.pdbx_strand_id
1 'polypeptide(L)'
;YGIYVVAEANVESHGLGYGERTPAKRPDYALAHMERNQRNVKRSFNHPSVIFWSMGNEAGFGPNFEMCYKWIKAEDPSRPVQYEQARTNEFTDIFCPMYYGYNNCIRYSEGDIQKPLIQCEYAHAMGNSVGGIKEYWDLVRKYPKYQGGFIWDYVDQSLRKFDKNGVMFYAYGGDFNLYDASDGNFCDNGLISPDRLPNPHFHEVGHVYQSIWASADELEKGQIKLYNENFFRDLSAYYAEWVLLVDGQAYQSGIVDRIELKAQQTAVLKLDYDLNGIAPDKEILLNIAFKLKKAEQLLPAGFVVAKNQLFVRDRGENVLNFGNLQTANMEVQAPKIIENDWRFLIIEADNYRIEFNKHSGYLSKWQVRGTDLLNEGGSLTPNFWRAPTDNDFGANLQQKLAVWKNPGLRLESFEHAIEEDMVVIKAKYDMRSVSSKLDLTYRINNQGSIEVSQKMTAGADAKAPELFRFGMQLQMPLLMDKIEYYGRGPIENYADRNNSTDLGIYRQSVEEQFYPYIRPQENGTKTDIRWWKQSNAAGRGIKISSVAPFSASALNYSIESLDDGYNKGQRHSQQIPKLDYTNLCIDKVQMGLGSVNSWGAMPRDEYRLPHQDYEFQFLMEVR
;
A
#
# COMPACT_ATOMS: atom_id res chain seq x y z
N TYR A 1 -15.52 10.66 -25.29
CA TYR A 1 -14.80 10.33 -24.05
C TYR A 1 -15.06 11.34 -22.95
N GLY A 2 -14.97 12.65 -23.20
CA GLY A 2 -15.42 13.65 -22.21
C GLY A 2 -14.46 13.74 -21.02
N ILE A 3 -13.25 14.24 -21.27
CA ILE A 3 -12.20 14.44 -20.27
C ILE A 3 -11.89 15.93 -20.24
N TYR A 4 -11.83 16.52 -19.06
CA TYR A 4 -11.39 17.91 -18.88
C TYR A 4 -9.88 18.00 -19.07
N VAL A 5 -9.43 19.02 -19.80
CA VAL A 5 -8.05 19.19 -20.24
C VAL A 5 -7.52 20.53 -19.80
N VAL A 6 -6.33 20.50 -19.22
CA VAL A 6 -5.44 21.65 -19.08
C VAL A 6 -4.56 21.67 -20.31
N ALA A 7 -4.65 22.72 -21.12
CA ALA A 7 -3.77 22.85 -22.28
C ALA A 7 -2.56 23.71 -21.89
N GLU A 8 -1.40 23.09 -21.81
CA GLU A 8 -0.16 23.73 -21.36
C GLU A 8 0.74 24.14 -22.53
N ALA A 9 1.30 25.34 -22.46
CA ALA A 9 2.30 25.77 -23.41
C ALA A 9 3.62 25.03 -23.17
N ASN A 10 4.27 24.59 -24.23
CA ASN A 10 5.58 23.94 -24.15
C ASN A 10 6.65 24.98 -23.75
N VAL A 11 6.76 25.30 -22.47
CA VAL A 11 7.74 26.24 -21.89
C VAL A 11 8.18 25.65 -20.56
N GLU A 12 9.40 25.14 -20.51
CA GLU A 12 10.06 24.72 -19.27
C GLU A 12 11.53 25.09 -19.32
N SER A 13 12.05 25.61 -18.22
CA SER A 13 13.47 25.99 -18.10
C SER A 13 14.05 25.69 -16.72
N HIS A 14 13.65 24.55 -16.14
CA HIS A 14 14.01 24.13 -14.78
C HIS A 14 15.53 24.25 -14.55
N GLY A 15 16.33 23.71 -15.47
CA GLY A 15 17.80 23.73 -15.36
C GLY A 15 18.46 25.12 -15.33
N LEU A 16 17.73 26.20 -15.65
CA LEU A 16 18.22 27.58 -15.55
C LEU A 16 17.80 28.29 -14.24
N GLY A 17 17.01 27.61 -13.40
CA GLY A 17 16.53 28.09 -12.11
C GLY A 17 15.53 29.24 -12.18
N TYR A 18 15.04 29.65 -11.00
CA TYR A 18 13.92 30.59 -10.85
C TYR A 18 14.33 31.99 -10.35
N GLY A 19 15.63 32.20 -10.11
CA GLY A 19 16.18 33.47 -9.62
C GLY A 19 16.33 34.54 -10.72
N GLU A 20 17.19 35.54 -10.51
CA GLU A 20 17.33 36.68 -11.44
C GLU A 20 17.76 36.31 -12.87
N ARG A 21 18.42 35.16 -13.06
CA ARG A 21 18.89 34.69 -14.38
C ARG A 21 17.84 33.93 -15.18
N THR A 22 16.67 33.69 -14.60
CA THR A 22 15.60 32.93 -15.25
C THR A 22 15.22 33.54 -16.60
N PRO A 23 14.98 32.73 -17.66
CA PRO A 23 14.45 33.21 -18.92
C PRO A 23 13.13 33.98 -18.80
N ALA A 24 12.34 33.77 -17.74
CA ALA A 24 11.11 34.51 -17.48
C ALA A 24 11.33 36.02 -17.26
N LYS A 25 12.54 36.43 -16.86
CA LYS A 25 12.92 37.85 -16.62
C LYS A 25 13.72 38.47 -17.76
N ARG A 26 14.05 37.69 -18.79
CA ARG A 26 14.99 38.08 -19.85
C ARG A 26 14.24 38.59 -21.10
N PRO A 27 14.42 39.86 -21.50
CA PRO A 27 13.72 40.41 -22.67
C PRO A 27 14.01 39.67 -23.98
N ASP A 28 15.21 39.12 -24.14
CA ASP A 28 15.60 38.35 -25.33
C ASP A 28 14.86 37.00 -25.44
N TYR A 29 14.21 36.55 -24.36
CA TYR A 29 13.35 35.36 -24.36
C TYR A 29 11.84 35.70 -24.45
N ALA A 30 11.47 36.98 -24.45
CA ALA A 30 10.06 37.40 -24.41
C ALA A 30 9.25 36.87 -25.59
N LEU A 31 9.80 36.97 -26.81
CA LEU A 31 9.15 36.49 -28.03
C LEU A 31 8.93 34.97 -27.98
N ALA A 32 9.93 34.21 -27.52
CA ALA A 32 9.84 32.75 -27.44
C ALA A 32 8.75 32.28 -26.47
N HIS A 33 8.60 32.93 -25.31
CA HIS A 33 7.53 32.63 -24.36
C HIS A 33 6.15 32.93 -24.96
N MET A 34 6.01 34.10 -25.58
CA MET A 34 4.77 34.54 -26.20
C MET A 34 4.34 33.62 -27.33
N GLU A 35 5.23 33.29 -28.28
CA GLU A 35 4.88 32.44 -29.42
C GLU A 35 4.45 31.02 -29.02
N ARG A 36 5.09 30.44 -27.99
CA ARG A 36 4.70 29.12 -27.46
C ARG A 36 3.30 29.15 -26.84
N ASN A 37 2.99 30.20 -26.07
CA ASN A 37 1.66 30.42 -25.50
C ASN A 37 0.60 30.72 -26.57
N GLN A 38 0.91 31.57 -27.55
CA GLN A 38 0.03 31.87 -28.68
C GLN A 38 -0.30 30.63 -29.49
N ARG A 39 0.69 29.77 -29.76
CA ARG A 39 0.48 28.51 -30.49
C ARG A 39 -0.35 27.51 -29.71
N ASN A 40 -0.17 27.44 -28.38
CA ASN A 40 -1.00 26.59 -27.51
C ASN A 40 -2.48 26.98 -27.60
N VAL A 41 -2.78 28.26 -27.37
CA VAL A 41 -4.15 28.80 -27.38
C VAL A 41 -4.77 28.70 -28.77
N LYS A 42 -4.13 29.28 -29.80
CA LYS A 42 -4.71 29.37 -31.15
C LYS A 42 -5.01 28.00 -31.75
N ARG A 43 -4.17 26.99 -31.50
CA ARG A 43 -4.41 25.62 -31.98
C ARG A 43 -5.59 24.97 -31.26
N SER A 44 -5.76 25.24 -29.96
CA SER A 44 -6.64 24.45 -29.10
C SER A 44 -7.94 25.18 -28.70
N PHE A 45 -8.12 26.44 -29.12
CA PHE A 45 -9.19 27.36 -28.71
C PHE A 45 -10.61 26.78 -28.84
N ASN A 46 -10.89 26.09 -29.94
CA ASN A 46 -12.22 25.55 -30.25
C ASN A 46 -12.53 24.21 -29.55
N HIS A 47 -11.63 23.67 -28.72
CA HIS A 47 -11.86 22.40 -28.05
C HIS A 47 -12.63 22.62 -26.73
N PRO A 48 -13.85 22.07 -26.59
CA PRO A 48 -14.64 22.22 -25.36
C PRO A 48 -14.07 21.42 -24.19
N SER A 49 -13.22 20.42 -24.44
CA SER A 49 -12.52 19.67 -23.40
C SER A 49 -11.46 20.52 -22.69
N VAL A 50 -10.86 21.50 -23.37
CA VAL A 50 -9.93 22.43 -22.75
C VAL A 50 -10.74 23.37 -21.87
N ILE A 51 -10.50 23.35 -20.57
CA ILE A 51 -11.26 24.16 -19.59
C ILE A 51 -10.42 25.26 -18.95
N PHE A 52 -9.09 25.17 -19.00
CA PHE A 52 -8.19 26.27 -18.65
C PHE A 52 -6.83 26.14 -19.37
N TRP A 53 -6.14 27.27 -19.47
CA TRP A 53 -4.81 27.38 -20.09
C TRP A 53 -3.71 27.33 -19.03
N SER A 54 -2.63 26.58 -19.27
CA SER A 54 -1.41 26.68 -18.47
C SER A 54 -0.31 27.36 -19.28
N MET A 55 0.40 28.30 -18.67
CA MET A 55 1.42 29.11 -19.38
C MET A 55 2.74 28.38 -19.62
N GLY A 56 2.96 27.25 -18.94
CA GLY A 56 4.19 26.46 -18.95
C GLY A 56 4.41 25.77 -17.61
N ASN A 57 5.58 25.19 -17.44
CA ASN A 57 5.98 24.45 -16.25
C ASN A 57 7.36 24.90 -15.76
N GLU A 58 7.59 24.96 -14.44
CA GLU A 58 8.91 25.12 -13.82
C GLU A 58 9.92 26.04 -14.56
N ALA A 59 9.47 27.23 -14.98
CA ALA A 59 10.26 28.16 -15.79
C ALA A 59 10.52 29.50 -15.09
N GLY A 60 10.33 29.55 -13.77
CA GLY A 60 10.37 30.79 -12.97
C GLY A 60 9.23 31.75 -13.30
N PHE A 61 9.23 32.94 -12.71
CA PHE A 61 8.20 33.96 -12.95
C PHE A 61 8.81 35.34 -13.22
N GLY A 62 8.19 36.11 -14.10
CA GLY A 62 8.66 37.44 -14.48
C GLY A 62 7.85 38.07 -15.63
N PRO A 63 8.30 39.23 -16.16
CA PRO A 63 7.58 40.01 -17.16
C PRO A 63 7.15 39.23 -18.40
N ASN A 64 7.93 38.22 -18.82
CA ASN A 64 7.57 37.40 -19.99
C ASN A 64 6.27 36.61 -19.74
N PHE A 65 6.07 36.08 -18.55
CA PHE A 65 4.83 35.39 -18.17
C PHE A 65 3.68 36.36 -17.91
N GLU A 66 3.94 37.54 -17.34
CA GLU A 66 2.92 38.58 -17.21
C GLU A 66 2.35 39.00 -18.57
N MET A 67 3.22 39.15 -19.57
CA MET A 67 2.82 39.43 -20.95
C MET A 67 1.99 38.28 -21.53
N CYS A 68 2.42 37.02 -21.32
CA CYS A 68 1.67 35.85 -21.77
C CYS A 68 0.28 35.81 -21.14
N TYR A 69 0.16 35.97 -19.82
CA TYR A 69 -1.12 36.00 -19.11
C TYR A 69 -2.05 37.06 -19.70
N LYS A 70 -1.58 38.31 -19.82
CA LYS A 70 -2.37 39.43 -20.37
C LYS A 70 -2.85 39.14 -21.78
N TRP A 71 -2.00 38.56 -22.63
CA TRP A 71 -2.38 38.18 -23.99
C TRP A 71 -3.44 37.05 -23.99
N ILE A 72 -3.25 35.99 -23.20
CA ILE A 72 -4.21 34.88 -23.14
C ILE A 72 -5.57 35.36 -22.63
N LYS A 73 -5.61 36.18 -21.57
CA LYS A 73 -6.87 36.75 -21.05
C LYS A 73 -7.59 37.64 -22.06
N ALA A 74 -6.85 38.33 -22.93
CA ALA A 74 -7.42 39.16 -23.99
C ALA A 74 -7.92 38.31 -25.18
N GLU A 75 -7.19 37.24 -25.54
CA GLU A 75 -7.54 36.36 -26.66
C GLU A 75 -8.71 35.41 -26.32
N ASP A 76 -8.69 34.81 -25.14
CA ASP A 76 -9.71 33.86 -24.67
C ASP A 76 -10.22 34.22 -23.26
N PRO A 77 -11.19 35.14 -23.16
CA PRO A 77 -11.81 35.45 -21.87
C PRO A 77 -12.72 34.33 -21.34
N SER A 78 -13.00 33.27 -22.13
CA SER A 78 -13.94 32.22 -21.74
C SER A 78 -13.35 31.19 -20.76
N ARG A 79 -12.02 31.18 -20.56
CA ARG A 79 -11.31 30.20 -19.73
C ARG A 79 -10.40 30.84 -18.68
N PRO A 80 -10.23 30.21 -17.50
CA PRO A 80 -9.17 30.57 -16.56
C PRO A 80 -7.77 30.32 -17.15
N VAL A 81 -6.78 31.04 -16.61
CA VAL A 81 -5.35 30.85 -16.90
C VAL A 81 -4.63 30.50 -15.61
N GLN A 82 -3.83 29.44 -15.62
CA GLN A 82 -3.02 29.02 -14.49
C GLN A 82 -1.52 29.06 -14.79
N TYR A 83 -0.71 29.25 -13.76
CA TYR A 83 0.72 28.99 -13.79
C TYR A 83 1.26 28.84 -12.37
N GLU A 84 1.92 27.73 -12.07
CA GLU A 84 2.35 27.39 -10.71
C GLU A 84 3.29 28.43 -10.11
N GLN A 85 4.29 28.88 -10.88
CA GLN A 85 5.33 29.80 -10.40
C GLN A 85 4.79 31.22 -10.13
N ALA A 86 3.59 31.56 -10.63
CA ALA A 86 2.88 32.78 -10.27
C ALA A 86 2.29 32.73 -8.84
N ARG A 87 2.21 31.54 -8.23
CA ARG A 87 1.69 31.29 -6.88
C ARG A 87 0.31 31.90 -6.70
N THR A 88 0.19 32.91 -5.85
CA THR A 88 -1.09 33.56 -5.52
C THR A 88 -1.24 34.93 -6.18
N ASN A 89 -0.27 35.39 -6.97
CA ASN A 89 -0.31 36.73 -7.59
C ASN A 89 -1.37 36.86 -8.69
N GLU A 90 -1.66 38.07 -9.16
CA GLU A 90 -2.72 38.35 -10.13
C GLU A 90 -2.57 37.73 -11.52
N PHE A 91 -1.41 37.16 -11.88
CA PHE A 91 -1.14 36.55 -13.18
C PHE A 91 -1.41 35.04 -13.21
N THR A 92 -2.29 34.57 -12.32
CA THR A 92 -2.87 33.23 -12.32
C THR A 92 -4.25 33.29 -11.67
N ASP A 93 -5.25 32.70 -12.32
CA ASP A 93 -6.63 32.66 -11.86
C ASP A 93 -6.85 31.53 -10.82
N ILE A 94 -5.99 30.52 -10.86
CA ILE A 94 -6.02 29.33 -10.00
C ILE A 94 -4.73 29.30 -9.19
N PHE A 95 -4.82 29.00 -7.89
CA PHE A 95 -3.64 28.66 -7.11
C PHE A 95 -3.34 27.17 -7.34
N CYS A 96 -2.31 26.89 -8.14
CA CYS A 96 -2.02 25.54 -8.60
C CYS A 96 -0.62 25.04 -8.17
N PRO A 97 -0.35 24.87 -6.87
CA PRO A 97 0.94 24.41 -6.39
C PRO A 97 1.21 22.95 -6.83
N MET A 98 2.49 22.59 -6.83
CA MET A 98 2.93 21.19 -6.91
C MET A 98 3.19 20.63 -5.51
N TYR A 99 2.81 19.37 -5.27
CA TYR A 99 3.16 18.57 -4.08
C TYR A 99 2.86 19.28 -2.76
N TYR A 100 1.73 19.98 -2.70
CA TYR A 100 1.32 20.73 -1.51
C TYR A 100 0.85 19.74 -0.44
N GLY A 101 1.59 19.64 0.66
CA GLY A 101 1.25 18.71 1.75
C GLY A 101 -0.12 18.99 2.39
N TYR A 102 -0.67 18.02 3.12
CA TYR A 102 -2.00 18.09 3.74
C TYR A 102 -2.21 19.36 4.58
N ASN A 103 -1.28 19.67 5.48
CA ASN A 103 -1.37 20.85 6.35
C ASN A 103 -1.33 22.17 5.59
N ASN A 104 -0.60 22.20 4.48
CA ASN A 104 -0.54 23.37 3.62
C ASN A 104 -1.87 23.56 2.89
N CYS A 105 -2.48 22.48 2.37
CA CYS A 105 -3.82 22.50 1.78
C CYS A 105 -4.88 23.02 2.78
N ILE A 106 -4.83 22.57 4.04
CA ILE A 106 -5.72 23.03 5.12
C ILE A 106 -5.54 24.53 5.34
N ARG A 107 -4.30 24.99 5.58
CA ARG A 107 -4.00 26.41 5.84
C ARG A 107 -4.46 27.32 4.70
N TYR A 108 -4.25 26.91 3.44
CA TYR A 108 -4.72 27.69 2.29
C TYR A 108 -6.24 27.74 2.20
N SER A 109 -6.90 26.60 2.42
CA SER A 109 -8.35 26.48 2.35
C SER A 109 -9.05 27.32 3.41
N GLU A 110 -8.46 27.45 4.60
CA GLU A 110 -8.98 28.24 5.72
C GLU A 110 -8.60 29.73 5.67
N GLY A 111 -7.61 30.11 4.85
CA GLY A 111 -7.16 31.50 4.71
C GLY A 111 -8.06 32.38 3.82
N ASP A 112 -7.68 33.65 3.68
CA ASP A 112 -8.51 34.68 3.02
C ASP A 112 -8.39 34.75 1.49
N ILE A 113 -7.41 34.06 0.88
CA ILE A 113 -7.22 34.07 -0.58
C ILE A 113 -8.40 33.31 -1.24
N GLN A 114 -9.09 33.96 -2.18
CA GLN A 114 -10.34 33.47 -2.77
C GLN A 114 -10.17 32.61 -4.04
N LYS A 115 -8.94 32.40 -4.50
CA LYS A 115 -8.69 31.56 -5.69
C LYS A 115 -8.95 30.09 -5.36
N PRO A 116 -9.48 29.30 -6.31
CA PRO A 116 -9.54 27.87 -6.14
C PRO A 116 -8.13 27.29 -6.04
N LEU A 117 -7.97 26.31 -5.16
CA LEU A 117 -6.79 25.45 -5.08
C LEU A 117 -7.03 24.24 -5.97
N ILE A 118 -6.21 24.08 -7.00
CA ILE A 118 -6.16 22.88 -7.85
C ILE A 118 -4.70 22.52 -8.04
N GLN A 119 -4.20 21.51 -7.36
CA GLN A 119 -2.78 21.16 -7.46
C GLN A 119 -2.43 20.72 -8.88
N CYS A 120 -1.47 21.39 -9.54
CA CYS A 120 -1.08 21.00 -10.89
C CYS A 120 -0.30 19.67 -10.89
N GLU A 121 0.32 19.31 -9.77
CA GLU A 121 0.90 18.00 -9.50
C GLU A 121 0.69 17.64 -8.03
N TYR A 122 0.25 16.42 -7.73
CA TYR A 122 0.21 15.88 -6.37
C TYR A 122 0.29 14.35 -6.38
N ALA A 123 0.42 13.73 -5.20
CA ALA A 123 0.42 12.28 -5.04
C ALA A 123 1.37 11.55 -6.00
N HIS A 124 2.67 11.87 -5.92
CA HIS A 124 3.71 11.34 -6.80
C HIS A 124 3.73 9.81 -6.80
N ALA A 125 3.49 9.17 -7.94
CA ALA A 125 3.19 7.74 -8.07
C ALA A 125 4.42 6.87 -8.44
N MET A 126 5.62 7.32 -8.07
CA MET A 126 6.88 6.61 -8.34
C MET A 126 7.03 5.32 -7.54
N GLY A 127 7.19 4.20 -8.26
CA GLY A 127 7.28 2.85 -7.67
C GLY A 127 6.03 2.48 -6.85
N ASN A 128 6.20 1.74 -5.76
CA ASN A 128 5.14 1.46 -4.79
C ASN A 128 4.81 2.72 -3.94
N SER A 129 3.82 3.51 -4.37
CA SER A 129 3.49 4.83 -3.80
C SER A 129 1.98 5.05 -3.64
N VAL A 130 1.52 6.30 -3.71
CA VAL A 130 0.12 6.75 -3.62
C VAL A 130 -0.53 6.41 -2.26
N GLY A 131 0.29 6.30 -1.22
CA GLY A 131 -0.18 6.27 0.16
C GLY A 131 -0.73 7.63 0.60
N GLY A 132 -1.87 7.66 1.26
CA GLY A 132 -2.49 8.89 1.78
C GLY A 132 -3.39 9.64 0.78
N ILE A 133 -3.72 9.04 -0.37
CA ILE A 133 -4.56 9.66 -1.41
C ILE A 133 -5.98 9.95 -0.91
N LYS A 134 -6.51 9.10 -0.02
CA LYS A 134 -7.82 9.29 0.61
C LYS A 134 -7.86 10.60 1.38
N GLU A 135 -6.82 10.91 2.14
CA GLU A 135 -6.74 12.09 2.99
C GLU A 135 -6.71 13.38 2.16
N TYR A 136 -6.07 13.37 0.99
CA TYR A 136 -6.20 14.48 0.05
C TYR A 136 -7.65 14.69 -0.39
N TRP A 137 -8.37 13.61 -0.70
CA TRP A 137 -9.75 13.69 -1.17
C TRP A 137 -10.76 13.97 -0.07
N ASP A 138 -10.50 13.57 1.17
CA ASP A 138 -11.25 14.02 2.34
C ASP A 138 -11.17 15.56 2.45
N LEU A 139 -10.00 16.16 2.19
CA LEU A 139 -9.84 17.61 2.16
C LEU A 139 -10.58 18.26 0.98
N VAL A 140 -10.51 17.67 -0.22
CA VAL A 140 -11.25 18.15 -1.41
C VAL A 140 -12.76 18.17 -1.12
N ARG A 141 -13.30 17.11 -0.52
CA ARG A 141 -14.73 17.02 -0.18
C ARG A 141 -15.13 17.94 0.97
N LYS A 142 -14.19 18.26 1.87
CA LYS A 142 -14.42 19.14 3.02
C LYS A 142 -14.41 20.62 2.66
N TYR A 143 -13.47 21.07 1.82
CA TYR A 143 -13.24 22.49 1.56
C TYR A 143 -13.64 22.86 0.12
N PRO A 144 -14.71 23.64 -0.09
CA PRO A 144 -15.13 24.06 -1.43
C PRO A 144 -14.04 24.78 -2.26
N LYS A 145 -13.09 25.43 -1.58
CA LYS A 145 -11.94 26.08 -2.22
C LYS A 145 -10.95 25.08 -2.83
N TYR A 146 -10.85 23.87 -2.26
CA TYR A 146 -9.93 22.85 -2.74
C TYR A 146 -10.64 21.91 -3.71
N GLN A 147 -10.36 22.06 -5.00
CA GLN A 147 -11.10 21.38 -6.06
C GLN A 147 -10.32 20.22 -6.69
N GLY A 148 -9.36 19.64 -5.96
CA GLY A 148 -8.58 18.48 -6.40
C GLY A 148 -7.24 18.83 -7.03
N GLY A 149 -6.78 18.02 -7.97
CA GLY A 149 -5.50 18.19 -8.64
C GLY A 149 -5.20 17.07 -9.63
N PHE A 150 -4.00 17.11 -10.21
CA PHE A 150 -3.53 16.12 -11.20
C PHE A 150 -2.43 15.25 -10.59
N ILE A 151 -2.66 13.94 -10.58
CA ILE A 151 -1.66 12.98 -10.08
C ILE A 151 -0.43 12.99 -11.00
N TRP A 152 0.76 13.00 -10.41
CA TRP A 152 2.01 12.83 -11.15
C TRP A 152 2.50 11.38 -11.08
N ASP A 153 2.48 10.59 -12.14
CA ASP A 153 1.91 10.87 -13.46
C ASP A 153 1.12 9.68 -14.03
N TYR A 154 0.76 9.72 -15.31
CA TYR A 154 -0.06 8.68 -15.90
C TYR A 154 0.73 7.39 -16.15
N VAL A 155 1.90 7.45 -16.79
CA VAL A 155 2.60 6.27 -17.33
C VAL A 155 4.11 6.33 -17.13
N ASP A 156 4.69 5.23 -16.64
CA ASP A 156 6.14 5.07 -16.51
C ASP A 156 6.85 5.25 -17.87
N GLN A 157 7.97 6.00 -17.88
CA GLN A 157 8.67 6.39 -19.12
C GLN A 157 9.89 5.52 -19.44
N SER A 158 9.89 4.27 -19.00
CA SER A 158 10.92 3.28 -19.33
C SER A 158 10.74 2.65 -20.72
N LEU A 159 11.87 2.32 -21.37
CA LEU A 159 11.90 1.69 -22.69
C LEU A 159 12.17 0.19 -22.59
N ARG A 160 11.58 -0.61 -23.47
CA ARG A 160 11.85 -2.05 -23.51
C ARG A 160 13.29 -2.34 -23.95
N LYS A 161 14.00 -3.17 -23.20
CA LYS A 161 15.32 -3.70 -23.54
C LYS A 161 15.40 -5.19 -23.20
N PHE A 162 16.39 -5.88 -23.76
CA PHE A 162 16.67 -7.27 -23.48
C PHE A 162 18.09 -7.41 -22.95
N ASP A 163 18.28 -8.27 -21.96
CA ASP A 163 19.60 -8.62 -21.46
C ASP A 163 20.30 -9.62 -22.40
N LYS A 164 21.54 -10.02 -22.05
CA LYS A 164 22.33 -10.99 -22.81
C LYS A 164 21.70 -12.40 -22.90
N ASN A 165 20.77 -12.72 -22.01
CA ASN A 165 20.07 -14.01 -21.96
C ASN A 165 18.68 -13.93 -22.62
N GLY A 166 18.28 -12.77 -23.17
CA GLY A 166 16.98 -12.55 -23.78
C GLY A 166 15.85 -12.23 -22.81
N VAL A 167 16.14 -11.91 -21.55
CA VAL A 167 15.15 -11.45 -20.57
C VAL A 167 14.77 -10.01 -20.88
N MET A 168 13.48 -9.76 -21.11
CA MET A 168 12.94 -8.42 -21.32
C MET A 168 12.88 -7.67 -19.98
N PHE A 169 13.32 -6.42 -19.98
CA PHE A 169 13.17 -5.50 -18.85
C PHE A 169 12.85 -4.08 -19.34
N TYR A 170 12.32 -3.26 -18.43
CA TYR A 170 12.05 -1.84 -18.67
C TYR A 170 13.27 -1.02 -18.24
N ALA A 171 13.99 -0.51 -19.23
CA ALA A 171 15.22 0.25 -19.06
C ALA A 171 14.94 1.74 -18.79
N TYR A 172 15.66 2.30 -17.82
CA TYR A 172 15.62 3.71 -17.42
C TYR A 172 17.01 4.34 -17.53
N GLY A 173 17.16 5.60 -17.06
CA GLY A 173 18.43 6.32 -17.14
C GLY A 173 19.60 5.52 -16.57
N GLY A 174 20.72 5.43 -17.30
CA GLY A 174 21.89 4.61 -16.95
C GLY A 174 21.97 3.25 -17.67
N ASP A 175 20.87 2.74 -18.24
CA ASP A 175 20.91 1.46 -18.98
C ASP A 175 21.42 1.61 -20.42
N PHE A 176 21.50 2.83 -20.95
CA PHE A 176 21.88 3.10 -22.34
C PHE A 176 23.38 3.31 -22.51
N ASN A 177 24.04 3.87 -21.50
CA ASN A 177 25.49 3.97 -21.38
C ASN A 177 25.87 4.34 -19.92
N LEU A 178 27.16 4.28 -19.61
CA LEU A 178 27.69 4.50 -18.25
C LEU A 178 28.22 5.92 -18.00
N TYR A 179 28.23 6.80 -18.99
CA TYR A 179 28.97 8.07 -18.94
C TYR A 179 28.09 9.32 -19.05
N ASP A 180 26.88 9.20 -19.59
CA ASP A 180 25.92 10.29 -19.59
C ASP A 180 25.40 10.52 -18.17
N ALA A 181 25.18 11.79 -17.82
CA ALA A 181 24.50 12.15 -16.58
C ALA A 181 23.08 11.54 -16.59
N SER A 182 22.65 11.03 -15.45
CA SER A 182 21.39 10.29 -15.31
C SER A 182 20.77 10.53 -13.95
N ASP A 183 19.45 10.75 -13.94
CA ASP A 183 18.61 10.77 -12.75
C ASP A 183 17.97 9.38 -12.44
N GLY A 184 18.53 8.32 -13.06
CA GLY A 184 18.14 6.94 -12.79
C GLY A 184 16.68 6.65 -13.13
N ASN A 185 15.96 6.06 -12.18
CA ASN A 185 14.56 5.66 -12.33
C ASN A 185 13.55 6.79 -12.05
N PHE A 186 13.98 8.05 -11.93
CA PHE A 186 13.08 9.18 -11.63
C PHE A 186 12.06 9.49 -12.75
N CYS A 187 12.14 8.77 -13.89
CA CYS A 187 11.18 8.78 -14.98
C CYS A 187 10.06 7.71 -14.86
N ASP A 188 10.08 6.88 -13.83
CA ASP A 188 9.09 5.83 -13.57
C ASP A 188 8.11 6.27 -12.46
N ASN A 189 7.17 7.13 -12.83
CA ASN A 189 6.26 7.85 -11.93
C ASN A 189 4.78 7.50 -12.14
N GLY A 190 4.48 6.44 -12.89
CA GLY A 190 3.18 6.21 -13.50
C GLY A 190 2.15 5.54 -12.60
N LEU A 191 0.88 5.90 -12.78
CA LEU A 191 -0.25 5.06 -12.39
C LEU A 191 -0.31 3.75 -13.18
N ILE A 192 0.26 3.71 -14.38
CA ILE A 192 0.37 2.51 -15.22
C ILE A 192 1.80 2.30 -15.73
N SER A 193 2.15 1.04 -15.97
CA SER A 193 3.43 0.62 -16.54
C SER A 193 3.57 1.03 -18.02
N PRO A 194 4.77 0.90 -18.64
CA PRO A 194 4.99 1.31 -20.03
C PRO A 194 4.16 0.51 -21.05
N ASP A 195 3.66 -0.67 -20.71
CA ASP A 195 2.72 -1.47 -21.51
C ASP A 195 1.24 -1.25 -21.14
N ARG A 196 0.95 -0.21 -20.37
CA ARG A 196 -0.40 0.25 -19.97
C ARG A 196 -1.11 -0.73 -19.03
N LEU A 197 -0.36 -1.55 -18.31
CA LEU A 197 -0.89 -2.36 -17.22
C LEU A 197 -0.99 -1.50 -15.95
N PRO A 198 -2.09 -1.58 -15.18
CA PRO A 198 -2.20 -0.85 -13.92
C PRO A 198 -1.11 -1.22 -12.92
N ASN A 199 -0.40 -0.21 -12.40
CA ASN A 199 0.34 -0.36 -11.14
C ASN A 199 -0.68 -0.53 -9.98
N PRO A 200 -0.36 -1.23 -8.88
CA PRO A 200 -1.33 -1.53 -7.82
C PRO A 200 -2.07 -0.31 -7.27
N HIS A 201 -1.39 0.84 -7.14
CA HIS A 201 -2.01 2.09 -6.72
C HIS A 201 -3.08 2.66 -7.66
N PHE A 202 -3.11 2.24 -8.93
CA PHE A 202 -4.16 2.64 -9.88
C PHE A 202 -5.57 2.36 -9.35
N HIS A 203 -5.72 1.21 -8.69
CA HIS A 203 -7.00 0.78 -8.14
C HIS A 203 -7.43 1.65 -6.94
N GLU A 204 -6.48 2.13 -6.14
CA GLU A 204 -6.75 3.05 -5.04
C GLU A 204 -7.28 4.38 -5.55
N VAL A 205 -6.63 4.93 -6.59
CA VAL A 205 -7.09 6.15 -7.27
C VAL A 205 -8.50 5.95 -7.81
N GLY A 206 -8.75 4.84 -8.52
CA GLY A 206 -10.07 4.52 -9.05
C GLY A 206 -11.17 4.48 -7.98
N HIS A 207 -10.88 3.91 -6.81
CA HIS A 207 -11.82 3.88 -5.69
C HIS A 207 -12.05 5.28 -5.11
N VAL A 208 -11.00 6.05 -4.84
CA VAL A 208 -11.12 7.37 -4.21
C VAL A 208 -11.81 8.39 -5.15
N TYR A 209 -11.67 8.21 -6.47
CA TYR A 209 -12.26 9.08 -7.50
C TYR A 209 -13.70 8.68 -7.88
N GLN A 210 -14.24 7.57 -7.35
CA GLN A 210 -15.60 7.16 -7.67
C GLN A 210 -16.63 8.20 -7.24
N SER A 211 -17.75 8.30 -7.96
CA SER A 211 -18.77 9.34 -7.73
C SER A 211 -20.08 8.83 -7.13
N ILE A 212 -20.11 7.57 -6.68
CA ILE A 212 -21.26 6.98 -5.98
C ILE A 212 -20.73 6.43 -4.65
N TRP A 213 -21.30 6.92 -3.55
CA TRP A 213 -20.87 6.55 -2.21
C TRP A 213 -22.01 5.92 -1.45
N ALA A 214 -21.74 4.76 -0.85
CA ALA A 214 -22.59 4.16 0.17
C ALA A 214 -21.91 4.26 1.54
N SER A 215 -22.67 4.70 2.54
CA SER A 215 -22.23 4.74 3.95
C SER A 215 -23.28 4.11 4.87
N ALA A 216 -22.87 3.79 6.09
CA ALA A 216 -23.77 3.27 7.12
C ALA A 216 -24.93 4.24 7.41
N ASP A 217 -26.10 3.66 7.63
CA ASP A 217 -27.30 4.31 8.20
C ASP A 217 -27.85 3.35 9.28
N GLU A 218 -29.05 2.78 9.13
CA GLU A 218 -29.54 1.70 10.00
C GLU A 218 -29.23 0.31 9.43
N LEU A 219 -27.97 -0.13 9.50
CA LEU A 219 -27.51 -1.40 8.91
C LEU A 219 -28.20 -2.65 9.48
N GLU A 220 -28.58 -2.65 10.75
CA GLU A 220 -29.37 -3.75 11.35
C GLU A 220 -30.77 -3.90 10.70
N LYS A 221 -31.27 -2.81 10.12
CA LYS A 221 -32.50 -2.78 9.34
C LYS A 221 -32.22 -2.72 7.84
N GLY A 222 -31.05 -3.11 7.36
CA GLY A 222 -30.76 -3.12 5.93
C GLY A 222 -30.75 -1.73 5.27
N GLN A 223 -30.60 -0.64 6.01
CA GLN A 223 -30.60 0.71 5.44
C GLN A 223 -29.17 1.22 5.27
N ILE A 224 -28.89 1.76 4.08
CA ILE A 224 -27.66 2.46 3.77
C ILE A 224 -27.97 3.86 3.25
N LYS A 225 -27.04 4.80 3.48
CA LYS A 225 -27.09 6.13 2.90
C LYS A 225 -26.32 6.14 1.57
N LEU A 226 -26.98 6.55 0.50
CA LEU A 226 -26.38 6.77 -0.81
C LEU A 226 -26.15 8.25 -1.07
N TYR A 227 -24.99 8.58 -1.62
CA TYR A 227 -24.66 9.92 -2.11
C TYR A 227 -24.19 9.86 -3.56
N ASN A 228 -24.83 10.65 -4.42
CA ASN A 228 -24.43 10.82 -5.81
C ASN A 228 -23.54 12.07 -5.94
N GLU A 229 -22.23 11.86 -6.00
CA GLU A 229 -21.23 12.93 -6.14
C GLU A 229 -21.09 13.42 -7.60
N ASN A 230 -21.81 12.84 -8.57
CA ASN A 230 -21.84 13.38 -9.93
C ASN A 230 -22.50 14.76 -9.97
N PHE A 231 -22.01 15.65 -10.83
CA PHE A 231 -22.57 17.01 -11.01
C PHE A 231 -23.68 17.10 -12.05
N PHE A 232 -23.68 16.23 -13.07
CA PHE A 232 -24.54 16.40 -14.26
C PHE A 232 -25.39 15.17 -14.61
N ARG A 233 -25.30 14.08 -13.85
CA ARG A 233 -26.07 12.85 -14.11
C ARG A 233 -26.69 12.28 -12.86
N ASP A 234 -27.87 11.69 -13.02
CA ASP A 234 -28.50 10.85 -12.01
C ASP A 234 -27.94 9.42 -12.03
N LEU A 235 -28.47 8.56 -11.17
CA LEU A 235 -28.05 7.16 -11.05
C LEU A 235 -28.90 6.16 -11.85
N SER A 236 -29.79 6.61 -12.74
CA SER A 236 -30.72 5.72 -13.46
C SER A 236 -30.03 4.72 -14.40
N ALA A 237 -28.84 5.07 -14.89
CA ALA A 237 -27.99 4.24 -15.74
C ALA A 237 -27.33 3.06 -15.01
N TYR A 238 -27.39 3.05 -13.67
CA TYR A 238 -26.76 2.04 -12.83
C TYR A 238 -27.79 1.15 -12.15
N TYR A 239 -27.35 -0.05 -11.80
CA TYR A 239 -27.99 -0.92 -10.82
C TYR A 239 -26.98 -1.24 -9.72
N ALA A 240 -27.45 -1.61 -8.53
CA ALA A 240 -26.57 -2.04 -7.44
C ALA A 240 -26.67 -3.55 -7.24
N GLU A 241 -25.53 -4.21 -7.10
CA GLU A 241 -25.43 -5.57 -6.58
C GLU A 241 -24.87 -5.49 -5.16
N TRP A 242 -25.48 -6.21 -4.23
CA TRP A 242 -24.99 -6.32 -2.87
C TRP A 242 -24.78 -7.77 -2.45
N VAL A 243 -23.80 -7.99 -1.59
CA VAL A 243 -23.48 -9.28 -0.99
C VAL A 243 -23.19 -9.07 0.49
N LEU A 244 -23.93 -9.77 1.34
CA LEU A 244 -23.66 -9.86 2.77
C LEU A 244 -22.68 -11.01 3.01
N LEU A 245 -21.56 -10.72 3.65
CA LEU A 245 -20.55 -11.69 4.05
C LEU A 245 -20.64 -11.97 5.55
N VAL A 246 -20.53 -13.23 5.94
CA VAL A 246 -20.37 -13.68 7.33
C VAL A 246 -19.02 -14.38 7.45
N ASP A 247 -18.11 -13.83 8.27
CA ASP A 247 -16.70 -14.25 8.35
C ASP A 247 -16.03 -14.39 6.96
N GLY A 248 -16.35 -13.46 6.05
CA GLY A 248 -15.82 -13.42 4.69
C GLY A 248 -16.48 -14.39 3.69
N GLN A 249 -17.43 -15.23 4.12
CA GLN A 249 -18.21 -16.12 3.25
C GLN A 249 -19.51 -15.44 2.80
N ALA A 250 -19.85 -15.53 1.51
CA ALA A 250 -21.12 -15.02 1.01
C ALA A 250 -22.31 -15.74 1.69
N TYR A 251 -23.18 -14.96 2.32
CA TYR A 251 -24.34 -15.46 3.06
C TYR A 251 -25.65 -15.12 2.35
N GLN A 252 -25.82 -13.87 1.95
CA GLN A 252 -26.96 -13.39 1.17
C GLN A 252 -26.49 -12.43 0.09
N SER A 253 -27.28 -12.28 -0.98
CA SER A 253 -27.03 -11.31 -2.03
C SER A 253 -28.32 -10.83 -2.65
N GLY A 254 -28.26 -9.70 -3.34
CA GLY A 254 -29.42 -9.16 -4.05
C GLY A 254 -29.05 -8.06 -5.02
N ILE A 255 -30.08 -7.61 -5.75
CA ILE A 255 -29.97 -6.60 -6.78
C ILE A 255 -30.99 -5.50 -6.53
N VAL A 256 -30.55 -4.25 -6.61
CA VAL A 256 -31.43 -3.08 -6.71
C VAL A 256 -31.34 -2.56 -8.14
N ASP A 257 -32.34 -2.90 -8.94
CA ASP A 257 -32.34 -2.59 -10.38
C ASP A 257 -32.64 -1.11 -10.68
N ARG A 258 -33.36 -0.41 -9.80
CA ARG A 258 -33.73 1.00 -10.01
C ARG A 258 -33.23 1.88 -8.86
N ILE A 259 -32.36 2.82 -9.20
CA ILE A 259 -31.81 3.82 -8.27
C ILE A 259 -32.19 5.20 -8.78
N GLU A 260 -33.12 5.86 -8.11
CA GLU A 260 -33.57 7.21 -8.45
C GLU A 260 -32.89 8.23 -7.53
N LEU A 261 -31.73 8.72 -7.95
CA LEU A 261 -31.00 9.72 -7.19
C LEU A 261 -30.37 10.73 -8.14
N LYS A 262 -30.81 11.99 -8.06
CA LYS A 262 -30.28 13.07 -8.90
C LYS A 262 -28.85 13.43 -8.50
N ALA A 263 -28.14 14.12 -9.39
CA ALA A 263 -26.82 14.68 -9.13
C ALA A 263 -26.80 15.47 -7.81
N GLN A 264 -25.72 15.31 -7.03
CA GLN A 264 -25.48 15.99 -5.75
C GLN A 264 -26.50 15.69 -4.64
N GLN A 265 -27.37 14.69 -4.80
CA GLN A 265 -28.37 14.32 -3.80
C GLN A 265 -27.96 13.11 -2.97
N THR A 266 -28.61 13.00 -1.81
CA THR A 266 -28.52 11.86 -0.89
C THR A 266 -29.89 11.18 -0.77
N ALA A 267 -29.90 9.86 -0.64
CA ALA A 267 -31.11 9.10 -0.28
C ALA A 267 -30.77 7.90 0.61
N VAL A 268 -31.76 7.40 1.34
CA VAL A 268 -31.65 6.11 2.03
C VAL A 268 -32.10 5.01 1.07
N LEU A 269 -31.26 3.99 0.91
CA LEU A 269 -31.59 2.77 0.17
C LEU A 269 -31.78 1.63 1.16
N LYS A 270 -32.94 0.97 1.09
CA LYS A 270 -33.24 -0.24 1.84
C LYS A 270 -32.81 -1.47 1.03
N LEU A 271 -32.05 -2.35 1.65
CA LEU A 271 -31.62 -3.64 1.16
C LEU A 271 -32.37 -4.74 1.91
N ASP A 272 -32.78 -5.77 1.19
CA ASP A 272 -33.61 -6.86 1.72
C ASP A 272 -32.74 -8.03 2.19
N TYR A 273 -31.87 -7.79 3.17
CA TYR A 273 -31.17 -8.86 3.88
C TYR A 273 -31.73 -9.08 5.29
N ASP A 274 -31.61 -10.31 5.77
CA ASP A 274 -31.98 -10.71 7.13
C ASP A 274 -30.74 -11.14 7.93
N LEU A 275 -30.63 -10.64 9.16
CA LEU A 275 -29.54 -10.96 10.09
C LEU A 275 -29.95 -12.02 11.13
N ASN A 276 -31.21 -12.45 11.14
CA ASN A 276 -31.72 -13.44 12.07
C ASN A 276 -30.98 -14.78 11.93
N GLY A 277 -30.59 -15.35 13.06
CA GLY A 277 -29.90 -16.64 13.12
C GLY A 277 -28.38 -16.59 12.89
N ILE A 278 -27.81 -15.40 12.64
CA ILE A 278 -26.35 -15.24 12.61
C ILE A 278 -25.83 -15.06 14.04
N ALA A 279 -24.92 -15.95 14.45
CA ALA A 279 -24.34 -15.95 15.80
C ALA A 279 -23.68 -14.59 16.12
N PRO A 280 -23.78 -14.07 17.36
CA PRO A 280 -23.41 -12.70 17.72
C PRO A 280 -21.90 -12.39 17.59
N ASP A 281 -21.06 -13.42 17.60
CA ASP A 281 -19.60 -13.33 17.52
C ASP A 281 -19.06 -13.20 16.08
N LYS A 282 -19.93 -13.33 15.06
CA LYS A 282 -19.53 -13.30 13.64
C LYS A 282 -19.32 -11.89 13.10
N GLU A 283 -18.28 -11.73 12.30
CA GLU A 283 -18.05 -10.52 11.49
C GLU A 283 -19.05 -10.48 10.33
N ILE A 284 -19.79 -9.38 10.20
CA ILE A 284 -20.75 -9.20 9.11
C ILE A 284 -20.37 -7.97 8.28
N LEU A 285 -20.11 -8.21 7.00
CA LEU A 285 -19.74 -7.17 6.03
C LEU A 285 -20.79 -7.08 4.93
N LEU A 286 -21.09 -5.87 4.48
CA LEU A 286 -21.94 -5.61 3.33
C LEU A 286 -21.07 -5.05 2.20
N ASN A 287 -20.90 -5.83 1.14
CA ASN A 287 -20.31 -5.36 -0.11
C ASN A 287 -21.43 -4.83 -1.00
N ILE A 288 -21.26 -3.63 -1.54
CA ILE A 288 -22.18 -3.06 -2.54
C ILE A 288 -21.39 -2.50 -3.72
N ALA A 289 -21.81 -2.85 -4.94
CA ALA A 289 -21.19 -2.42 -6.18
C ALA A 289 -22.24 -1.82 -7.12
N PHE A 290 -21.95 -0.66 -7.69
CA PHE A 290 -22.79 0.03 -8.67
C PHE A 290 -22.26 -0.26 -10.06
N LYS A 291 -23.10 -0.81 -10.92
CA LYS A 291 -22.73 -1.33 -12.24
C LYS A 291 -23.53 -0.69 -13.35
N LEU A 292 -22.88 -0.50 -14.50
CA LEU A 292 -23.53 0.00 -15.71
C LEU A 292 -24.58 -0.99 -16.23
N LYS A 293 -25.80 -0.53 -16.50
CA LYS A 293 -26.84 -1.35 -17.16
C LYS A 293 -26.54 -1.65 -18.62
N LYS A 294 -25.88 -0.72 -19.30
CA LYS A 294 -25.52 -0.78 -20.72
C LYS A 294 -24.09 -0.30 -20.89
N ALA A 295 -23.42 -0.73 -21.95
CA ALA A 295 -22.10 -0.22 -22.28
C ALA A 295 -22.15 1.31 -22.51
N GLU A 296 -21.17 2.03 -21.98
CA GLU A 296 -21.01 3.47 -22.14
C GLU A 296 -19.56 3.78 -22.54
N GLN A 297 -19.36 4.38 -23.72
CA GLN A 297 -18.04 4.74 -24.24
C GLN A 297 -17.08 3.53 -24.36
N LEU A 298 -16.02 3.48 -23.53
CA LEU A 298 -15.04 2.39 -23.46
C LEU A 298 -15.41 1.33 -22.41
N LEU A 299 -16.45 1.57 -21.61
CA LEU A 299 -16.84 0.70 -20.50
C LEU A 299 -17.94 -0.26 -20.94
N PRO A 300 -17.77 -1.58 -20.71
CA PRO A 300 -18.79 -2.56 -21.05
C PRO A 300 -20.00 -2.48 -20.09
N ALA A 301 -21.13 -3.08 -20.50
CA ALA A 301 -22.23 -3.33 -19.57
C ALA A 301 -21.75 -4.22 -18.40
N GLY A 302 -22.25 -3.96 -17.19
CA GLY A 302 -21.82 -4.64 -15.97
C GLY A 302 -20.52 -4.11 -15.36
N PHE A 303 -19.87 -3.11 -15.97
CA PHE A 303 -18.68 -2.48 -15.40
C PHE A 303 -18.99 -1.83 -14.05
N VAL A 304 -18.17 -2.12 -13.04
CA VAL A 304 -18.28 -1.55 -11.68
C VAL A 304 -17.70 -0.13 -11.69
N VAL A 305 -18.57 0.88 -11.59
CA VAL A 305 -18.15 2.29 -11.56
C VAL A 305 -17.83 2.80 -10.15
N ALA A 306 -18.34 2.11 -9.14
CA ALA A 306 -18.16 2.44 -7.73
C ALA A 306 -18.45 1.20 -6.88
N LYS A 307 -17.75 1.07 -5.75
CA LYS A 307 -18.04 0.04 -4.75
C LYS A 307 -17.73 0.53 -3.35
N ASN A 308 -18.40 -0.04 -2.35
CA ASN A 308 -18.10 0.19 -0.94
C ASN A 308 -18.29 -1.13 -0.18
N GLN A 309 -17.50 -1.30 0.89
CA GLN A 309 -17.70 -2.35 1.88
C GLN A 309 -17.99 -1.68 3.23
N LEU A 310 -19.08 -2.10 3.89
CA LEU A 310 -19.53 -1.56 5.16
C LEU A 310 -19.51 -2.65 6.22
N PHE A 311 -19.13 -2.30 7.44
CA PHE A 311 -19.26 -3.18 8.60
C PHE A 311 -20.70 -3.10 9.12
N VAL A 312 -21.48 -4.15 8.89
CA VAL A 312 -22.81 -4.31 9.51
C VAL A 312 -22.63 -4.66 10.98
N ARG A 313 -21.71 -5.57 11.26
CA ARG A 313 -21.28 -5.92 12.61
C ARG A 313 -19.78 -6.21 12.59
N ASP A 314 -19.04 -5.49 13.43
CA ASP A 314 -17.61 -5.75 13.60
C ASP A 314 -17.38 -7.12 14.25
N ARG A 315 -16.19 -7.67 14.05
CA ARG A 315 -15.77 -8.88 14.75
C ARG A 315 -15.65 -8.58 16.25
N GLY A 316 -16.04 -9.53 17.09
CA GLY A 316 -15.76 -9.47 18.52
C GLY A 316 -14.26 -9.56 18.82
N GLU A 317 -13.90 -9.48 20.11
CA GLU A 317 -12.54 -9.78 20.55
C GLU A 317 -12.16 -11.20 20.15
N ASN A 318 -11.03 -11.35 19.46
CA ASN A 318 -10.52 -12.66 19.09
C ASN A 318 -9.64 -13.21 20.21
N VAL A 319 -10.03 -14.33 20.80
CA VAL A 319 -9.22 -15.08 21.76
C VAL A 319 -8.48 -16.18 21.01
N LEU A 320 -7.15 -16.19 21.10
CA LEU A 320 -6.36 -17.31 20.61
C LEU A 320 -6.59 -18.51 21.54
N ASN A 321 -7.45 -19.43 21.10
CA ASN A 321 -7.63 -20.71 21.77
C ASN A 321 -6.45 -21.63 21.44
N PHE A 322 -5.41 -21.59 22.27
CA PHE A 322 -4.22 -22.41 22.12
C PHE A 322 -4.04 -23.34 23.32
N GLY A 323 -3.82 -24.63 23.04
CA GLY A 323 -3.63 -25.67 24.04
C GLY A 323 -3.36 -27.02 23.41
N ASN A 324 -3.14 -28.03 24.24
CA ASN A 324 -3.02 -29.41 23.81
C ASN A 324 -4.36 -29.94 23.27
N LEU A 325 -4.29 -30.70 22.17
CA LEU A 325 -5.44 -31.40 21.63
C LEU A 325 -5.67 -32.68 22.43
N GLN A 326 -6.78 -32.74 23.15
CA GLN A 326 -7.19 -33.94 23.88
C GLN A 326 -8.05 -34.82 22.97
N THR A 327 -7.57 -36.03 22.66
CA THR A 327 -8.36 -37.04 21.93
C THR A 327 -9.05 -37.94 22.95
N ALA A 328 -10.32 -38.28 22.71
CA ALA A 328 -11.08 -39.11 23.65
C ALA A 328 -10.35 -40.44 23.93
N ASN A 329 -10.16 -40.75 25.22
CA ASN A 329 -9.48 -41.96 25.72
C ASN A 329 -7.97 -42.08 25.42
N MET A 330 -7.28 -40.99 25.11
CA MET A 330 -5.82 -40.96 25.05
C MET A 330 -5.27 -39.91 26.02
N GLU A 331 -4.28 -40.29 26.82
CA GLU A 331 -3.54 -39.36 27.67
C GLU A 331 -2.71 -38.42 26.78
N VAL A 332 -2.75 -37.13 27.09
CA VAL A 332 -1.93 -36.13 26.39
C VAL A 332 -0.49 -36.34 26.83
N GLN A 333 0.35 -36.89 25.96
CA GLN A 333 1.77 -36.98 26.22
C GLN A 333 2.44 -35.64 25.92
N ALA A 334 3.10 -35.09 26.93
CA ALA A 334 3.95 -33.92 26.74
C ALA A 334 5.09 -34.26 25.77
N PRO A 335 5.50 -33.31 24.91
CA PRO A 335 6.58 -33.53 23.97
C PRO A 335 7.90 -33.81 24.69
N LYS A 336 8.72 -34.71 24.15
CA LYS A 336 10.04 -34.99 24.71
C LYS A 336 11.02 -33.88 24.36
N ILE A 337 11.69 -33.35 25.37
CA ILE A 337 12.81 -32.43 25.19
C ILE A 337 14.12 -33.25 25.15
N ILE A 338 14.92 -33.03 24.11
CA ILE A 338 16.20 -33.70 23.88
C ILE A 338 17.30 -32.63 23.78
N GLU A 339 18.26 -32.69 24.70
CA GLU A 339 19.30 -31.66 24.88
C GLU A 339 20.72 -32.13 24.57
N ASN A 340 20.89 -33.36 24.10
CA ASN A 340 22.21 -33.96 23.88
C ASN A 340 23.00 -33.36 22.70
N ASP A 341 22.38 -32.51 21.87
CA ASP A 341 23.05 -31.74 20.83
C ASP A 341 23.51 -30.37 21.37
N TRP A 342 24.76 -29.99 21.09
CA TRP A 342 25.34 -28.74 21.58
C TRP A 342 24.82 -27.50 20.84
N ARG A 343 24.30 -27.65 19.62
CA ARG A 343 23.73 -26.56 18.79
C ARG A 343 22.23 -26.45 18.91
N PHE A 344 21.52 -27.57 19.12
CA PHE A 344 20.07 -27.60 19.00
C PHE A 344 19.39 -28.07 20.29
N LEU A 345 18.28 -27.40 20.63
CA LEU A 345 17.25 -27.91 21.53
C LEU A 345 16.20 -28.60 20.66
N ILE A 346 16.02 -29.91 20.85
CA ILE A 346 15.13 -30.72 20.03
C ILE A 346 13.87 -31.04 20.84
N ILE A 347 12.71 -30.83 20.23
CA ILE A 347 11.40 -31.14 20.80
C ILE A 347 10.76 -32.15 19.87
N GLU A 348 10.50 -33.33 20.40
CA GLU A 348 10.10 -34.49 19.61
C GLU A 348 8.85 -35.14 20.22
N ALA A 349 7.88 -35.43 19.36
CA ALA A 349 6.74 -36.28 19.65
C ALA A 349 6.55 -37.25 18.46
N ASP A 350 5.66 -38.22 18.58
CA ASP A 350 5.45 -39.26 17.56
C ASP A 350 5.23 -38.71 16.14
N ASN A 351 4.60 -37.54 16.03
CA ASN A 351 4.17 -36.94 14.78
C ASN A 351 4.91 -35.65 14.42
N TYR A 352 5.87 -35.16 15.20
CA TYR A 352 6.62 -33.96 14.83
C TYR A 352 7.99 -33.87 15.49
N ARG A 353 8.85 -33.08 14.85
CA ARG A 353 10.16 -32.71 15.35
C ARG A 353 10.39 -31.23 15.10
N ILE A 354 10.65 -30.51 16.18
CA ILE A 354 10.92 -29.07 16.19
C ILE A 354 12.31 -28.86 16.78
N GLU A 355 13.12 -28.00 16.16
CA GLU A 355 14.47 -27.71 16.65
C GLU A 355 14.65 -26.20 16.79
N PHE A 356 15.27 -25.79 17.89
CA PHE A 356 15.69 -24.42 18.13
C PHE A 356 17.21 -24.37 18.20
N ASN A 357 17.80 -23.38 17.53
CA ASN A 357 19.23 -23.15 17.61
C ASN A 357 19.57 -22.46 18.95
N LYS A 358 20.34 -23.13 19.82
CA LYS A 358 20.69 -22.66 21.17
C LYS A 358 21.51 -21.36 21.20
N HIS A 359 22.16 -20.99 20.10
CA HIS A 359 23.00 -19.77 20.02
C HIS A 359 22.21 -18.54 19.57
N SER A 360 21.17 -18.73 18.75
CA SER A 360 20.32 -17.65 18.24
C SER A 360 18.95 -17.61 18.92
N GLY A 361 18.49 -18.70 19.55
CA GLY A 361 17.16 -18.84 20.12
C GLY A 361 16.03 -18.97 19.11
N TYR A 362 16.34 -19.09 17.81
CA TYR A 362 15.35 -19.17 16.74
C TYR A 362 14.93 -20.60 16.42
N LEU A 363 13.67 -20.75 16.01
CA LEU A 363 13.16 -21.97 15.39
C LEU A 363 13.94 -22.23 14.09
N SER A 364 14.63 -23.36 14.01
CA SER A 364 15.52 -23.72 12.89
C SER A 364 15.13 -25.03 12.20
N LYS A 365 14.15 -25.77 12.74
CA LYS A 365 13.49 -26.88 12.06
C LYS A 365 12.07 -27.03 12.55
N TRP A 366 11.15 -27.28 11.63
CA TRP A 366 9.76 -27.60 11.97
C TRP A 366 9.24 -28.65 11.00
N GLN A 367 9.15 -29.89 11.46
CA GLN A 367 8.67 -31.02 10.67
C GLN A 367 7.48 -31.66 11.36
N VAL A 368 6.40 -31.88 10.63
CA VAL A 368 5.15 -32.47 11.14
C VAL A 368 4.69 -33.56 10.17
N ARG A 369 4.48 -34.77 10.67
CA ARG A 369 4.03 -35.97 9.92
C ARG A 369 4.86 -36.19 8.64
N GLY A 370 6.18 -36.05 8.76
CA GLY A 370 7.14 -36.19 7.66
C GLY A 370 7.10 -35.06 6.62
N THR A 371 6.42 -33.95 6.89
CA THR A 371 6.39 -32.75 6.02
C THR A 371 7.18 -31.64 6.70
N ASP A 372 8.19 -31.11 6.02
CA ASP A 372 8.92 -29.94 6.48
C ASP A 372 8.08 -28.67 6.25
N LEU A 373 7.88 -27.89 7.31
CA LEU A 373 7.19 -26.60 7.32
C LEU A 373 8.17 -25.42 7.27
N LEU A 374 9.45 -25.70 7.51
CA LEU A 374 10.56 -24.76 7.43
C LEU A 374 11.58 -25.29 6.41
N ASN A 375 12.12 -24.41 5.57
CA ASN A 375 13.12 -24.77 4.57
C ASN A 375 14.41 -25.28 5.23
N GLU A 376 15.20 -26.09 4.52
CA GLU A 376 16.53 -26.46 4.99
C GLU A 376 17.40 -25.21 5.17
N GLY A 377 17.99 -25.05 6.37
CA GLY A 377 18.72 -23.84 6.74
C GLY A 377 17.83 -22.61 7.03
N GLY A 378 16.51 -22.75 6.90
CA GLY A 378 15.54 -21.71 7.18
C GLY A 378 15.37 -21.44 8.67
N SER A 379 14.75 -20.30 8.99
CA SER A 379 14.39 -19.95 10.37
C SER A 379 13.15 -19.06 10.46
N LEU A 380 12.56 -19.00 11.66
CA LEU A 380 11.62 -17.95 12.04
C LEU A 380 12.41 -16.86 12.79
N THR A 381 12.50 -15.66 12.22
CA THR A 381 13.30 -14.56 12.79
C THR A 381 12.46 -13.30 12.99
N PRO A 382 12.80 -12.44 13.98
CA PRO A 382 12.31 -11.07 14.01
C PRO A 382 12.59 -10.34 12.69
N ASN A 383 11.70 -9.44 12.30
CA ASN A 383 11.84 -8.62 11.11
C ASN A 383 11.45 -7.16 11.42
N PHE A 384 12.39 -6.24 11.21
CA PHE A 384 12.22 -4.81 11.44
C PHE A 384 12.44 -3.98 10.16
N TRP A 385 12.72 -4.66 9.03
CA TRP A 385 13.17 -4.05 7.80
C TRP A 385 12.25 -4.41 6.63
N ARG A 386 12.15 -3.50 5.65
CA ARG A 386 11.54 -3.75 4.34
C ARG A 386 12.49 -3.30 3.25
N ALA A 387 12.36 -3.87 2.05
CA ALA A 387 13.12 -3.41 0.90
C ALA A 387 12.69 -1.97 0.54
N PRO A 388 13.55 -0.95 0.62
CA PRO A 388 13.12 0.44 0.51
C PRO A 388 12.41 0.74 -0.82
N THR A 389 11.26 1.40 -0.72
CA THR A 389 10.51 1.96 -1.86
C THR A 389 11.21 3.21 -2.42
N ASP A 390 10.77 3.70 -3.58
CA ASP A 390 11.29 4.96 -4.11
C ASP A 390 11.02 6.16 -3.19
N ASN A 391 9.88 6.16 -2.49
CA ASN A 391 9.58 7.16 -1.45
C ASN A 391 10.53 7.05 -0.27
N ASP A 392 10.82 5.83 0.19
CA ASP A 392 11.77 5.59 1.28
C ASP A 392 13.17 6.13 0.91
N PHE A 393 13.63 5.89 -0.32
CA PHE A 393 14.87 6.48 -0.84
C PHE A 393 14.81 8.01 -0.89
N GLY A 394 13.70 8.57 -1.39
CA GLY A 394 13.46 10.01 -1.43
C GLY A 394 13.55 10.68 -0.06
N ALA A 395 13.03 10.03 0.97
CA ALA A 395 13.10 10.47 2.36
C ALA A 395 14.39 10.05 3.09
N ASN A 396 15.30 9.36 2.41
CA ASN A 396 16.56 8.83 2.91
C ASN A 396 16.41 7.83 4.08
N LEU A 397 15.33 7.05 4.09
CA LEU A 397 15.01 6.11 5.17
C LEU A 397 15.89 4.87 5.18
N GLN A 398 16.34 4.41 4.03
CA GLN A 398 17.32 3.32 3.92
C GLN A 398 18.61 3.61 4.69
N GLN A 399 18.98 4.89 4.85
CA GLN A 399 20.14 5.32 5.64
C GLN A 399 19.75 5.64 7.08
N LYS A 400 18.69 6.44 7.29
CA LYS A 400 18.25 6.88 8.61
C LYS A 400 17.83 5.72 9.51
N LEU A 401 17.22 4.68 8.92
CA LEU A 401 16.68 3.54 9.65
C LEU A 401 17.63 2.33 9.62
N ALA A 402 18.79 2.42 8.96
CA ALA A 402 19.69 1.30 8.65
C ALA A 402 20.07 0.41 9.86
N VAL A 403 20.07 0.98 11.07
CA VAL A 403 20.31 0.24 12.31
C VAL A 403 19.33 -0.93 12.49
N TRP A 404 18.12 -0.83 11.95
CA TRP A 404 17.10 -1.88 12.02
C TRP A 404 17.34 -3.06 11.07
N LYS A 405 18.26 -2.97 10.10
CA LYS A 405 18.72 -4.14 9.32
C LYS A 405 19.47 -5.14 10.21
N ASN A 406 20.28 -4.62 11.14
CA ASN A 406 21.00 -5.42 12.11
C ASN A 406 21.08 -4.66 13.44
N PRO A 407 20.03 -4.74 14.28
CA PRO A 407 19.99 -4.04 15.56
C PRO A 407 20.95 -4.65 16.61
N GLY A 408 21.74 -5.66 16.23
CA GLY A 408 22.71 -6.32 17.09
C GLY A 408 22.07 -7.26 18.11
N LEU A 409 21.05 -8.03 17.70
CA LEU A 409 20.36 -9.01 18.53
C LEU A 409 21.36 -9.98 19.18
N ARG A 410 21.58 -9.81 20.48
CA ARG A 410 22.44 -10.66 21.28
C ARG A 410 21.61 -11.44 22.29
N LEU A 411 21.56 -12.76 22.13
CA LEU A 411 20.86 -13.67 23.04
C LEU A 411 21.52 -13.61 24.43
N GLU A 412 20.76 -13.17 25.43
CA GLU A 412 21.21 -13.10 26.84
C GLU A 412 20.77 -14.32 27.65
N SER A 413 19.58 -14.84 27.35
CA SER A 413 19.03 -16.03 28.00
C SER A 413 18.24 -16.87 27.01
N PHE A 414 18.38 -18.20 27.12
CA PHE A 414 17.58 -19.17 26.39
C PHE A 414 17.13 -20.25 27.37
N GLU A 415 15.87 -20.18 27.77
CA GLU A 415 15.27 -21.02 28.81
C GLU A 415 14.13 -21.84 28.21
N HIS A 416 13.92 -23.04 28.74
CA HIS A 416 12.75 -23.84 28.40
C HIS A 416 12.14 -24.48 29.65
N ALA A 417 10.83 -24.70 29.61
CA ALA A 417 10.07 -25.35 30.65
C ALA A 417 8.92 -26.17 30.03
N ILE A 418 8.34 -27.06 30.82
CA ILE A 418 7.04 -27.64 30.52
C ILE A 418 6.03 -26.91 31.41
N GLU A 419 5.08 -26.22 30.79
CA GLU A 419 3.99 -25.50 31.46
C GLU A 419 2.67 -26.01 30.84
N GLU A 420 1.72 -26.49 31.66
CA GLU A 420 0.43 -27.02 31.18
C GLU A 420 0.56 -28.12 30.09
N ASP A 421 1.50 -29.05 30.29
CA ASP A 421 1.85 -30.12 29.35
C ASP A 421 2.29 -29.64 27.94
N MET A 422 2.66 -28.36 27.82
CA MET A 422 3.21 -27.76 26.61
C MET A 422 4.67 -27.36 26.83
N VAL A 423 5.48 -27.42 25.77
CA VAL A 423 6.85 -26.91 25.85
C VAL A 423 6.84 -25.40 25.66
N VAL A 424 7.42 -24.68 26.61
CA VAL A 424 7.57 -23.23 26.58
C VAL A 424 9.04 -22.89 26.45
N ILE A 425 9.41 -22.11 25.44
CA ILE A 425 10.77 -21.62 25.21
C ILE A 425 10.77 -20.10 25.29
N LYS A 426 11.68 -19.54 26.07
CA LYS A 426 11.84 -18.09 26.29
C LYS A 426 13.26 -17.68 25.88
N ALA A 427 13.37 -16.84 24.87
CA ALA A 427 14.62 -16.27 24.40
C ALA A 427 14.60 -14.75 24.62
N LYS A 428 15.59 -14.21 25.31
CA LYS A 428 15.70 -12.77 25.57
C LYS A 428 16.93 -12.21 24.90
N TYR A 429 16.77 -11.06 24.27
CA TYR A 429 17.80 -10.42 23.47
C TYR A 429 18.02 -8.98 23.91
N ASP A 430 19.29 -8.60 23.93
CA ASP A 430 19.72 -7.22 24.03
C ASP A 430 19.93 -6.65 22.63
N MET A 431 19.37 -5.47 22.36
CA MET A 431 19.51 -4.70 21.12
C MET A 431 20.15 -3.35 21.42
N ARG A 432 21.43 -3.39 21.82
CA ARG A 432 22.18 -2.21 22.29
C ARG A 432 22.17 -1.06 21.29
N SER A 433 22.25 -1.35 20.00
CA SER A 433 22.34 -0.34 18.94
C SER A 433 21.09 0.55 18.86
N VAL A 434 19.96 0.08 19.38
CA VAL A 434 18.67 0.80 19.42
C VAL A 434 18.15 0.93 20.85
N SER A 435 19.02 0.72 21.85
CA SER A 435 18.68 0.83 23.28
C SER A 435 17.37 0.10 23.65
N SER A 436 17.20 -1.14 23.18
CA SER A 436 15.97 -1.90 23.37
C SER A 436 16.25 -3.34 23.79
N LYS A 437 15.23 -4.01 24.32
CA LYS A 437 15.23 -5.46 24.55
C LYS A 437 14.16 -6.11 23.71
N LEU A 438 14.39 -7.36 23.32
CA LEU A 438 13.41 -8.19 22.63
C LEU A 438 13.25 -9.50 23.39
N ASP A 439 12.01 -9.88 23.68
CA ASP A 439 11.65 -11.17 24.23
C ASP A 439 10.86 -11.96 23.18
N LEU A 440 11.30 -13.18 22.90
CA LEU A 440 10.58 -14.16 22.09
C LEU A 440 10.14 -15.31 22.99
N THR A 441 8.84 -15.62 22.97
CA THR A 441 8.29 -16.78 23.68
C THR A 441 7.58 -17.68 22.69
N TYR A 442 7.89 -18.97 22.73
CA TYR A 442 7.27 -20.01 21.93
C TYR A 442 6.55 -20.99 22.86
N ARG A 443 5.26 -21.25 22.63
CA ARG A 443 4.51 -22.30 23.31
C ARG A 443 4.12 -23.34 22.28
N ILE A 444 4.45 -24.61 22.54
CA ILE A 444 4.35 -25.70 21.58
C ILE A 444 3.45 -26.78 22.16
N ASN A 445 2.38 -27.10 21.44
CA ASN A 445 1.43 -28.11 21.87
C ASN A 445 1.77 -29.50 21.30
N ASN A 446 1.04 -30.51 21.77
CA ASN A 446 1.17 -31.91 21.37
C ASN A 446 0.81 -32.21 19.90
N GLN A 447 0.44 -31.21 19.09
CA GLN A 447 0.25 -31.35 17.64
C GLN A 447 1.42 -30.76 16.84
N GLY A 448 2.35 -30.07 17.49
CA GLY A 448 3.43 -29.33 16.85
C GLY A 448 3.01 -27.95 16.34
N SER A 449 1.84 -27.44 16.75
CA SER A 449 1.45 -26.03 16.54
C SER A 449 2.22 -25.14 17.52
N ILE A 450 2.51 -23.91 17.10
CA ILE A 450 3.37 -22.98 17.86
C ILE A 450 2.65 -21.64 18.03
N GLU A 451 2.38 -21.26 19.28
CA GLU A 451 2.07 -19.88 19.62
C GLU A 451 3.36 -19.09 19.84
N VAL A 452 3.44 -17.91 19.24
CA VAL A 452 4.61 -17.03 19.27
C VAL A 452 4.21 -15.69 19.86
N SER A 453 5.00 -15.21 20.82
CA SER A 453 4.93 -13.85 21.34
C SER A 453 6.27 -13.14 21.11
N GLN A 454 6.23 -12.02 20.40
CA GLN A 454 7.33 -11.11 20.17
C GLN A 454 7.07 -9.80 20.91
N LYS A 455 7.91 -9.47 21.89
CA LYS A 455 7.77 -8.26 22.70
C LYS A 455 9.05 -7.45 22.68
N MET A 456 8.98 -6.21 22.21
CA MET A 456 10.09 -5.25 22.30
C MET A 456 9.79 -4.24 23.40
N THR A 457 10.77 -4.02 24.28
CA THR A 457 10.73 -2.96 25.28
C THR A 457 11.76 -1.90 24.91
N ALA A 458 11.32 -0.67 24.69
CA ALA A 458 12.17 0.47 24.39
C ALA A 458 12.77 1.05 25.67
N GLY A 459 14.08 1.34 25.66
CA GLY A 459 14.74 1.99 26.79
C GLY A 459 14.33 3.46 26.96
N ALA A 460 14.20 3.92 28.20
CA ALA A 460 13.72 5.26 28.55
C ALA A 460 14.57 6.43 27.99
N ASP A 461 15.86 6.20 27.70
CA ASP A 461 16.80 7.21 27.19
C ASP A 461 17.01 7.14 25.65
N ALA A 462 16.22 6.32 24.95
CA ALA A 462 16.49 5.99 23.56
C ALA A 462 16.03 7.07 22.56
N LYS A 463 16.96 7.51 21.70
CA LYS A 463 16.69 8.24 20.45
C LYS A 463 16.84 7.32 19.23
N ALA A 464 16.41 6.06 19.33
CA ALA A 464 16.48 5.18 18.17
C ALA A 464 15.49 5.68 17.10
N PRO A 465 15.81 5.51 15.81
CA PRO A 465 14.92 5.93 14.75
C PRO A 465 13.65 5.06 14.73
N GLU A 466 12.61 5.54 14.06
CA GLU A 466 11.41 4.77 13.75
C GLU A 466 11.72 3.47 12.98
N LEU A 467 10.75 2.55 12.94
CA LEU A 467 10.89 1.24 12.29
C LEU A 467 10.20 1.22 10.94
N PHE A 468 10.68 0.39 9.99
CA PHE A 468 9.87 0.10 8.81
C PHE A 468 8.71 -0.84 9.12
N ARG A 469 8.95 -1.84 9.97
CA ARG A 469 7.91 -2.79 10.40
C ARG A 469 8.23 -3.38 11.76
N PHE A 470 7.22 -4.01 12.37
CA PHE A 470 7.40 -4.84 13.53
C PHE A 470 6.68 -6.18 13.30
N GLY A 471 7.46 -7.22 13.08
CA GLY A 471 6.95 -8.54 12.73
C GLY A 471 8.02 -9.62 12.77
N MET A 472 7.72 -10.73 12.11
CA MET A 472 8.62 -11.86 11.90
C MET A 472 8.60 -12.32 10.45
N GLN A 473 9.62 -13.07 10.04
CA GLN A 473 9.66 -13.75 8.75
C GLN A 473 9.98 -15.24 8.90
N LEU A 474 9.36 -16.05 8.06
CA LEU A 474 9.44 -17.52 8.06
C LEU A 474 9.86 -18.00 6.68
N GLN A 475 10.99 -18.71 6.61
CA GLN A 475 11.50 -19.30 5.36
C GLN A 475 10.98 -20.72 5.20
N MET A 476 9.93 -20.89 4.38
CA MET A 476 9.24 -22.16 4.17
C MET A 476 9.71 -22.85 2.87
N PRO A 477 9.62 -24.18 2.73
CA PRO A 477 10.00 -24.85 1.48
C PRO A 477 9.28 -24.29 0.26
N LEU A 478 9.91 -24.30 -0.92
CA LEU A 478 9.35 -23.78 -2.17
C LEU A 478 7.94 -24.30 -2.49
N LEU A 479 7.66 -25.56 -2.12
CA LEU A 479 6.38 -26.22 -2.35
C LEU A 479 5.24 -25.65 -1.50
N MET A 480 5.53 -24.82 -0.50
CA MET A 480 4.54 -24.06 0.25
C MET A 480 4.11 -22.84 -0.57
N ASP A 481 3.47 -23.09 -1.71
CA ASP A 481 3.17 -22.09 -2.74
C ASP A 481 1.70 -21.67 -2.75
N LYS A 482 0.81 -22.33 -1.99
CA LYS A 482 -0.63 -22.05 -1.94
C LYS A 482 -0.98 -21.18 -0.75
N ILE A 483 -1.67 -20.09 -1.06
CA ILE A 483 -2.14 -19.08 -0.12
C ILE A 483 -3.67 -19.12 -0.09
N GLU A 484 -4.23 -19.12 1.12
CA GLU A 484 -5.64 -18.77 1.36
C GLU A 484 -5.71 -17.88 2.59
N TYR A 485 -6.36 -16.72 2.51
CA TYR A 485 -6.44 -15.81 3.66
C TYR A 485 -7.80 -15.12 3.75
N TYR A 486 -8.18 -14.70 4.97
CA TYR A 486 -9.27 -13.75 5.19
C TYR A 486 -8.68 -12.40 5.59
N GLY A 487 -8.80 -11.39 4.74
CA GLY A 487 -8.26 -10.05 4.93
C GLY A 487 -8.46 -9.20 3.68
N ARG A 488 -7.69 -8.11 3.50
CA ARG A 488 -7.83 -7.26 2.30
C ARG A 488 -7.18 -7.87 1.07
N GLY A 489 -7.85 -7.79 -0.07
CA GLY A 489 -7.33 -8.33 -1.32
C GLY A 489 -8.14 -7.97 -2.57
N PRO A 490 -7.82 -8.60 -3.71
CA PRO A 490 -6.70 -9.54 -3.92
C PRO A 490 -5.36 -8.85 -4.27
N ILE A 491 -5.38 -7.55 -4.54
CA ILE A 491 -4.19 -6.74 -4.91
C ILE A 491 -3.42 -6.34 -3.64
N GLU A 492 -2.12 -6.07 -3.76
CA GLU A 492 -1.34 -5.58 -2.61
C GLU A 492 -1.91 -4.27 -2.06
N ASN A 493 -1.80 -4.10 -0.74
CA ASN A 493 -2.30 -2.95 -0.02
C ASN A 493 -1.44 -2.70 1.23
N TYR A 494 -1.41 -1.45 1.67
CA TYR A 494 -0.54 -0.96 2.75
C TYR A 494 -1.35 -0.10 3.73
N ALA A 495 -0.75 0.22 4.88
CA ALA A 495 -1.44 0.92 5.98
C ALA A 495 -2.15 2.21 5.55
N ASP A 496 -1.59 2.93 4.57
CA ASP A 496 -2.13 4.18 4.02
C ASP A 496 -2.62 4.05 2.56
N ARG A 497 -2.80 2.82 2.06
CA ARG A 497 -3.27 2.51 0.70
C ARG A 497 -4.01 1.18 0.64
N ASN A 498 -5.23 1.13 1.17
CA ASN A 498 -6.02 -0.10 1.27
C ASN A 498 -7.54 0.06 1.07
N ASN A 499 -8.01 1.22 0.62
CA ASN A 499 -9.44 1.52 0.50
C ASN A 499 -10.10 0.80 -0.69
N SER A 500 -9.34 0.56 -1.76
CA SER A 500 -9.82 -0.17 -2.95
C SER A 500 -9.92 -1.69 -2.78
N THR A 501 -9.30 -2.24 -1.73
CA THR A 501 -9.28 -3.67 -1.43
C THR A 501 -10.31 -4.03 -0.36
N ASP A 502 -11.15 -5.01 -0.65
CA ASP A 502 -12.23 -5.45 0.24
C ASP A 502 -11.73 -6.57 1.16
N LEU A 503 -12.29 -6.64 2.36
CA LEU A 503 -12.12 -7.78 3.25
C LEU A 503 -12.89 -8.98 2.67
N GLY A 504 -12.24 -10.14 2.57
CA GLY A 504 -12.85 -11.34 2.03
C GLY A 504 -11.89 -12.52 2.04
N ILE A 505 -12.36 -13.69 1.62
CA ILE A 505 -11.53 -14.89 1.52
C ILE A 505 -10.94 -14.98 0.12
N TYR A 506 -9.62 -14.86 0.05
CA TYR A 506 -8.86 -14.90 -1.20
C TYR A 506 -7.99 -16.15 -1.26
N ARG A 507 -7.79 -16.68 -2.48
CA ARG A 507 -6.90 -17.80 -2.77
C ARG A 507 -5.97 -17.40 -3.90
N GLN A 508 -4.67 -17.54 -3.66
CA GLN A 508 -3.61 -17.13 -4.58
C GLN A 508 -2.44 -18.11 -4.46
N SER A 509 -1.56 -18.07 -5.44
CA SER A 509 -0.21 -18.64 -5.35
C SER A 509 0.78 -17.58 -4.87
N VAL A 510 1.95 -18.02 -4.39
CA VAL A 510 3.08 -17.14 -4.06
C VAL A 510 3.52 -16.33 -5.28
N GLU A 511 3.45 -16.90 -6.49
CA GLU A 511 3.82 -16.20 -7.72
C GLU A 511 2.88 -15.02 -8.03
N GLU A 512 1.58 -15.17 -7.78
CA GLU A 512 0.58 -14.11 -7.97
C GLU A 512 0.70 -12.98 -6.94
N GLN A 513 1.50 -13.13 -5.88
CA GLN A 513 1.72 -12.06 -4.90
C GLN A 513 2.67 -10.97 -5.41
N PHE A 514 3.60 -11.32 -6.29
CA PHE A 514 4.67 -10.42 -6.71
C PHE A 514 4.23 -9.50 -7.85
N TYR A 515 4.26 -8.19 -7.61
CA TYR A 515 4.10 -7.17 -8.65
C TYR A 515 5.46 -6.64 -9.12
N PRO A 516 5.85 -6.78 -10.40
CA PRO A 516 7.19 -6.42 -10.86
C PRO A 516 7.34 -4.91 -11.14
N TYR A 517 7.35 -4.07 -10.09
CA TYR A 517 7.77 -2.66 -10.21
C TYR A 517 9.10 -2.57 -10.96
N ILE A 518 9.30 -1.55 -11.81
CA ILE A 518 10.48 -1.48 -12.69
C ILE A 518 11.78 -1.62 -11.89
N ARG A 519 11.94 -0.80 -10.85
CA ARG A 519 12.97 -0.98 -9.82
C ARG A 519 12.47 -1.94 -8.73
N PRO A 520 13.26 -2.95 -8.32
CA PRO A 520 12.90 -3.85 -7.21
C PRO A 520 12.70 -3.10 -5.89
N GLN A 521 11.68 -3.47 -5.12
CA GLN A 521 11.32 -2.85 -3.84
C GLN A 521 10.32 -3.69 -3.05
N GLU A 522 9.92 -3.24 -1.84
CA GLU A 522 8.87 -3.85 -1.02
C GLU A 522 7.58 -4.12 -1.82
N ASN A 523 6.99 -5.28 -1.59
CA ASN A 523 5.94 -5.83 -2.45
C ASN A 523 4.99 -6.80 -1.73
N GLY A 524 3.77 -6.93 -2.25
CA GLY A 524 2.89 -8.08 -2.00
C GLY A 524 2.19 -8.07 -0.64
N THR A 525 2.37 -7.03 0.18
CA THR A 525 1.72 -6.91 1.50
C THR A 525 0.19 -6.92 1.37
N LYS A 526 -0.47 -7.63 2.28
CA LYS A 526 -1.92 -7.59 2.53
C LYS A 526 -2.17 -7.15 3.97
N THR A 527 -3.07 -6.20 4.21
CA THR A 527 -3.44 -5.74 5.55
C THR A 527 -4.76 -6.34 6.04
N ASP A 528 -5.09 -6.05 7.29
CA ASP A 528 -6.29 -6.49 8.01
C ASP A 528 -6.53 -8.01 7.93
N ILE A 529 -5.47 -8.81 7.99
CA ILE A 529 -5.56 -10.26 7.96
C ILE A 529 -6.16 -10.77 9.29
N ARG A 530 -7.23 -11.56 9.20
CA ARG A 530 -7.81 -12.33 10.33
C ARG A 530 -7.05 -13.64 10.50
N TRP A 531 -6.85 -14.33 9.38
CA TRP A 531 -6.05 -15.54 9.30
C TRP A 531 -5.43 -15.71 7.93
N TRP A 532 -4.28 -16.37 7.88
CA TRP A 532 -3.51 -16.68 6.67
C TRP A 532 -3.16 -18.16 6.64
N LYS A 533 -3.38 -18.85 5.54
CA LYS A 533 -2.95 -20.24 5.34
C LYS A 533 -1.85 -20.27 4.28
N GLN A 534 -0.73 -20.88 4.63
CA GLN A 534 0.36 -21.19 3.72
C GLN A 534 0.52 -22.70 3.64
N SER A 535 0.34 -23.28 2.45
CA SER A 535 0.30 -24.73 2.28
C SER A 535 0.86 -25.18 0.95
N ASN A 536 1.10 -26.48 0.84
CA ASN A 536 1.43 -27.11 -0.43
C ASN A 536 0.17 -27.61 -1.17
N ALA A 537 0.37 -28.19 -2.35
CA ALA A 537 -0.72 -28.74 -3.17
C ALA A 537 -1.53 -29.86 -2.48
N ALA A 538 -0.97 -30.55 -1.47
CA ALA A 538 -1.66 -31.57 -0.68
C ALA A 538 -2.44 -30.98 0.51
N GLY A 539 -2.45 -29.64 0.68
CA GLY A 539 -3.11 -28.94 1.77
C GLY A 539 -2.37 -28.99 3.11
N ARG A 540 -1.15 -29.56 3.14
CA ARG A 540 -0.30 -29.57 4.34
C ARG A 540 0.42 -28.24 4.47
N GLY A 541 0.44 -27.70 5.68
CA GLY A 541 1.03 -26.39 5.90
C GLY A 541 0.66 -25.81 7.25
N ILE A 542 0.52 -24.48 7.30
CA ILE A 542 0.17 -23.75 8.52
C ILE A 542 -1.01 -22.80 8.28
N LYS A 543 -1.78 -22.56 9.34
CA LYS A 543 -2.69 -21.42 9.46
C LYS A 543 -2.15 -20.48 10.54
N ILE A 544 -2.02 -19.21 10.19
CA ILE A 544 -1.62 -18.13 11.08
C ILE A 544 -2.87 -17.35 11.48
N SER A 545 -3.00 -17.02 12.77
CA SER A 545 -4.01 -16.10 13.29
C SER A 545 -3.44 -15.28 14.44
N SER A 546 -4.00 -14.10 14.70
CA SER A 546 -3.59 -13.22 15.79
C SER A 546 -4.80 -12.68 16.55
N VAL A 547 -4.58 -12.18 17.76
CA VAL A 547 -5.60 -11.48 18.58
C VAL A 547 -6.15 -10.24 17.87
N ALA A 548 -5.32 -9.57 17.07
CA ALA A 548 -5.66 -8.37 16.29
C ALA A 548 -5.46 -8.65 14.79
N PRO A 549 -6.03 -7.83 13.89
CA PRO A 549 -5.68 -7.94 12.48
C PRO A 549 -4.18 -7.69 12.31
N PHE A 550 -3.56 -8.40 11.38
CA PHE A 550 -2.13 -8.30 11.09
C PHE A 550 -1.90 -8.12 9.59
N SER A 551 -0.65 -7.94 9.17
CA SER A 551 -0.28 -7.89 7.75
C SER A 551 0.58 -9.10 7.38
N ALA A 552 0.48 -9.56 6.14
CA ALA A 552 1.30 -10.66 5.66
C ALA A 552 1.65 -10.52 4.17
N SER A 553 2.77 -11.13 3.78
CA SER A 553 3.17 -11.32 2.38
C SER A 553 3.96 -12.61 2.24
N ALA A 554 3.81 -13.31 1.12
CA ALA A 554 4.59 -14.50 0.81
C ALA A 554 5.18 -14.37 -0.59
N LEU A 555 6.51 -14.40 -0.71
CA LEU A 555 7.24 -14.19 -1.97
C LEU A 555 8.33 -15.25 -2.15
N ASN A 556 8.68 -15.55 -3.40
CA ASN A 556 9.93 -16.27 -3.72
C ASN A 556 11.12 -15.31 -3.85
N TYR A 557 11.15 -14.29 -2.98
CA TYR A 557 12.18 -13.28 -2.90
C TYR A 557 12.44 -12.98 -1.42
N SER A 558 13.70 -12.75 -1.07
CA SER A 558 14.05 -12.23 0.24
C SER A 558 13.99 -10.71 0.23
N ILE A 559 13.90 -10.12 1.41
CA ILE A 559 13.93 -8.66 1.56
C ILE A 559 15.23 -8.11 0.97
N GLU A 560 16.36 -8.79 1.21
CA GLU A 560 17.68 -8.42 0.70
C GLU A 560 17.75 -8.52 -0.83
N SER A 561 17.06 -9.48 -1.45
CA SER A 561 17.02 -9.61 -2.90
C SER A 561 16.27 -8.46 -3.58
N LEU A 562 15.40 -7.75 -2.86
CA LEU A 562 14.66 -6.57 -3.35
C LEU A 562 15.24 -5.24 -2.86
N ASP A 563 16.19 -5.26 -1.93
CA ASP A 563 16.81 -4.09 -1.31
C ASP A 563 18.06 -3.67 -2.10
N ASP A 564 18.13 -2.42 -2.55
CA ASP A 564 19.29 -1.87 -3.28
C ASP A 564 20.44 -1.45 -2.33
N GLY A 565 20.21 -1.45 -1.03
CA GLY A 565 21.18 -1.08 -0.01
C GLY A 565 21.14 0.41 0.34
N TYR A 566 22.31 1.03 0.42
CA TYR A 566 22.46 2.41 0.91
C TYR A 566 22.04 3.47 -0.13
N ASN A 567 22.22 3.13 -1.41
CA ASN A 567 21.90 3.95 -2.57
C ASN A 567 21.12 3.10 -3.58
N LYS A 568 20.31 3.74 -4.42
CA LYS A 568 19.62 3.03 -5.51
C LYS A 568 20.64 2.41 -6.47
N GLY A 569 20.36 1.18 -6.90
CA GLY A 569 21.15 0.48 -7.92
C GLY A 569 20.54 0.64 -9.32
N GLN A 570 21.32 0.28 -10.34
CA GLN A 570 20.80 0.04 -11.69
C GLN A 570 20.25 -1.39 -11.73
N ARG A 571 19.02 -1.60 -11.26
CA ARG A 571 18.43 -2.93 -11.03
C ARG A 571 17.00 -2.98 -11.53
N HIS A 572 16.62 -4.16 -12.03
CA HIS A 572 15.33 -4.39 -12.69
C HIS A 572 14.64 -5.60 -12.11
N SER A 573 13.36 -5.51 -11.76
CA SER A 573 12.62 -6.63 -11.12
C SER A 573 12.62 -7.90 -11.97
N GLN A 574 12.56 -7.78 -13.30
CA GLN A 574 12.58 -8.91 -14.23
C GLN A 574 13.91 -9.69 -14.20
N GLN A 575 14.98 -9.10 -13.66
CA GLN A 575 16.32 -9.69 -13.59
C GLN A 575 16.64 -10.27 -12.20
N ILE A 576 15.76 -10.07 -11.20
CA ILE A 576 15.99 -10.61 -9.86
C ILE A 576 15.68 -12.11 -9.88
N PRO A 577 16.63 -12.99 -9.53
CA PRO A 577 16.37 -14.41 -9.49
C PRO A 577 15.40 -14.74 -8.35
N LYS A 578 14.43 -15.61 -8.63
CA LYS A 578 13.59 -16.21 -7.59
C LYS A 578 14.43 -17.11 -6.70
N LEU A 579 14.09 -17.14 -5.42
CA LEU A 579 14.67 -18.05 -4.43
C LEU A 579 14.05 -19.44 -4.52
N ASP A 580 14.75 -20.42 -3.99
CA ASP A 580 14.34 -21.83 -3.87
C ASP A 580 13.50 -22.10 -2.62
N TYR A 581 12.91 -21.06 -2.03
CA TYR A 581 12.02 -21.12 -0.89
C TYR A 581 10.93 -20.04 -0.95
N THR A 582 9.90 -20.17 -0.12
CA THR A 582 8.87 -19.15 0.10
C THR A 582 9.21 -18.37 1.36
N ASN A 583 9.43 -17.05 1.23
CA ASN A 583 9.61 -16.15 2.36
C ASN A 583 8.26 -15.56 2.77
N LEU A 584 7.76 -15.93 3.95
CA LEU A 584 6.50 -15.44 4.51
C LEU A 584 6.79 -14.39 5.59
N CYS A 585 6.39 -13.14 5.36
CA CYS A 585 6.40 -12.08 6.37
C CYS A 585 5.07 -12.05 7.12
N ILE A 586 5.13 -11.89 8.44
CA ILE A 586 3.98 -11.83 9.35
C ILE A 586 4.20 -10.62 10.27
N ASP A 587 3.46 -9.54 10.04
CA ASP A 587 3.70 -8.28 10.73
C ASP A 587 2.53 -7.86 11.59
N LYS A 588 2.83 -7.40 12.80
CA LYS A 588 1.86 -6.61 13.58
C LYS A 588 1.45 -5.37 12.80
N VAL A 589 2.45 -4.68 12.25
CA VAL A 589 2.30 -3.38 11.59
C VAL A 589 3.51 -3.08 10.71
N GLN A 590 3.27 -2.34 9.63
CA GLN A 590 4.28 -1.83 8.71
C GLN A 590 4.00 -0.35 8.42
N MET A 591 5.05 0.45 8.28
CA MET A 591 4.97 1.86 7.91
C MET A 591 4.26 2.05 6.57
N GLY A 592 3.50 3.14 6.44
CA GLY A 592 2.86 3.55 5.19
C GLY A 592 3.86 3.80 4.04
N LEU A 593 3.32 4.00 2.84
CA LEU A 593 4.09 4.30 1.63
C LEU A 593 4.32 5.80 1.44
N GLY A 594 3.35 6.63 1.84
CA GLY A 594 3.30 8.04 1.51
C GLY A 594 3.14 8.31 0.00
N SER A 595 3.02 9.59 -0.37
CA SER A 595 2.95 10.03 -1.77
C SER A 595 3.09 11.53 -1.99
N VAL A 596 3.27 12.36 -0.94
CA VAL A 596 3.34 13.82 -1.12
C VAL A 596 4.44 14.18 -2.13
N ASN A 597 5.61 13.53 -2.04
CA ASN A 597 6.64 13.50 -3.09
C ASN A 597 7.61 12.33 -2.83
N SER A 598 8.56 12.10 -3.75
CA SER A 598 9.62 11.09 -3.61
C SER A 598 11.01 11.71 -3.44
N TRP A 599 11.12 12.86 -2.75
CA TRP A 599 12.39 13.57 -2.50
C TRP A 599 12.45 14.23 -1.11
N GLY A 600 11.72 13.67 -0.14
CA GLY A 600 11.89 14.06 1.27
C GLY A 600 10.67 13.84 2.14
N ALA A 601 9.48 13.72 1.55
CA ALA A 601 8.25 13.55 2.31
C ALA A 601 8.17 12.18 2.99
N MET A 602 7.62 12.19 4.20
CA MET A 602 7.31 10.98 4.97
C MET A 602 5.82 10.63 4.83
N PRO A 603 5.43 9.38 5.10
CA PRO A 603 4.04 9.05 5.41
C PRO A 603 3.51 9.93 6.55
N ARG A 604 2.19 10.07 6.66
CA ARG A 604 1.58 10.81 7.78
C ARG A 604 1.90 10.13 9.10
N ASP A 605 1.88 10.88 10.20
CA ASP A 605 2.35 10.40 11.51
C ASP A 605 1.58 9.18 12.03
N GLU A 606 0.28 9.08 11.73
CA GLU A 606 -0.56 7.93 12.07
C GLU A 606 -0.17 6.63 11.33
N TYR A 607 0.63 6.72 10.26
CA TYR A 607 1.13 5.60 9.48
C TYR A 607 2.64 5.34 9.69
N ARG A 608 3.24 5.98 10.69
CA ARG A 608 4.66 5.80 11.07
C ARG A 608 4.78 4.94 12.33
N LEU A 609 5.94 4.31 12.50
CA LEU A 609 6.20 3.36 13.60
C LEU A 609 7.29 3.94 14.51
N PRO A 610 6.94 4.81 15.47
CA PRO A 610 7.91 5.40 16.39
C PRO A 610 8.64 4.34 17.20
N HIS A 611 9.84 4.67 17.70
CA HIS A 611 10.54 3.80 18.64
C HIS A 611 9.83 3.79 20.00
N GLN A 612 9.14 2.69 20.30
CA GLN A 612 8.33 2.51 21.52
C GLN A 612 8.18 1.01 21.83
N ASP A 613 7.44 0.67 22.87
CA ASP A 613 7.10 -0.72 23.17
C ASP A 613 6.16 -1.30 22.10
N TYR A 614 6.46 -2.53 21.66
CA TYR A 614 5.61 -3.28 20.73
C TYR A 614 5.43 -4.71 21.22
N GLU A 615 4.23 -5.24 21.06
CA GLU A 615 3.91 -6.62 21.37
C GLU A 615 3.08 -7.24 20.25
N PHE A 616 3.49 -8.41 19.78
CA PHE A 616 2.81 -9.16 18.73
C PHE A 616 2.71 -10.63 19.12
N GLN A 617 1.47 -11.11 19.25
CA GLN A 617 1.15 -12.50 19.53
C GLN A 617 0.40 -13.10 18.36
N PHE A 618 0.86 -14.23 17.87
CA PHE A 618 0.21 -14.97 16.80
C PHE A 618 0.39 -16.47 16.98
N LEU A 619 -0.55 -17.23 16.44
CA LEU A 619 -0.59 -18.68 16.49
C LEU A 619 -0.32 -19.23 15.08
N MET A 620 0.60 -20.18 14.97
CA MET A 620 0.84 -20.97 13.76
C MET A 620 0.33 -22.40 13.98
N GLU A 621 -0.87 -22.69 13.50
CA GLU A 621 -1.55 -23.98 13.59
C GLU A 621 -1.13 -24.90 12.44
N VAL A 622 -0.68 -26.12 12.74
CA VAL A 622 -0.36 -27.12 11.71
C VAL A 622 -1.63 -27.64 11.04
N ARG A 623 -1.57 -27.93 9.73
CA ARG A 623 -2.69 -28.45 8.92
C ARG A 623 -2.36 -29.73 8.19
#